data_AF-A0A3N9MPH9-F1
#
_entry.id   AF-A0A3N9MPH9-F1
#
_cell.length_a   1.000
_cell.length_b   1.000
_cell.length_c   1.000
_cell.angle_alpha   90.00
_cell.angle_beta   90.00
_cell.angle_gamma   90.00
#
_symmetry.space_group_name_H-M   'P 1'
#
loop_
_entity.id
_entity.type
_entity.pdbx_description
1 polymer ?
#
loop_
_entity_poly.entity_id
_entity_poly.type
_entity_poly.pdbx_seq_one_letter_code
_entity_poly.pdbx_strand_id
1 'polypeptide(L)'
;MYLVKICTFLFFAFLLACNENQNETKTSEESPVVQEKTECPSVCIWDKGTLRAEPKSSGKWLSSMALGEKVIWTGTESIDSTDKNRKYYKLKLSDGSEGWASEYVIVTNAQPAVVINKTSVYNRPDLLTVTDTEFEEMDIIAVVSSEDNWIEAVGKEKRKKGWIQASAISTNDIDIAVALLASKALLESKTADKIEKIQNILNNTAFNGSFFIDHLKLKLLELQPDSEFGVVEDTMSIE
;
A
#
# COMPACT_ATOMS: atom_id res chain seq x y z
N MET A 1 2.57 -44.65 -3.51
CA MET A 1 3.25 -45.48 -2.48
C MET A 1 4.75 -45.31 -2.66
N TYR A 2 5.33 -44.31 -1.99
CA TYR A 2 6.78 -44.10 -1.98
C TYR A 2 7.33 -44.47 -0.61
N LEU A 3 8.40 -45.24 -0.67
CA LEU A 3 8.99 -46.06 0.38
C LEU A 3 9.67 -45.19 1.43
N VAL A 4 9.35 -45.47 2.68
CA VAL A 4 9.92 -44.94 3.90
C VAL A 4 11.42 -45.26 3.98
N LYS A 5 12.27 -44.24 4.18
CA LYS A 5 13.64 -44.41 4.69
C LYS A 5 13.74 -43.78 6.08
N ILE A 6 13.58 -44.64 7.08
CA ILE A 6 13.93 -44.40 8.48
C ILE A 6 15.45 -44.40 8.59
N CYS A 7 16.05 -43.29 8.99
CA CYS A 7 17.42 -43.24 9.50
C CYS A 7 17.36 -42.93 10.99
N THR A 8 17.32 -44.01 11.76
CA THR A 8 17.56 -44.05 13.20
C THR A 8 19.01 -43.63 13.46
N PHE A 9 19.23 -42.49 14.12
CA PHE A 9 20.55 -42.16 14.67
C PHE A 9 20.48 -42.22 16.20
N LEU A 10 21.24 -43.17 16.72
CA LEU A 10 21.30 -43.57 18.11
C LEU A 10 22.19 -42.61 18.91
N PHE A 11 21.62 -42.16 20.02
CA PHE A 11 22.19 -41.86 21.33
C PHE A 11 23.71 -42.02 21.50
N PHE A 12 24.38 -40.93 21.89
CA PHE A 12 25.61 -41.01 22.68
C PHE A 12 25.58 -39.92 23.77
N ALA A 13 25.09 -40.31 24.94
CA ALA A 13 25.20 -39.53 26.16
C ALA A 13 26.59 -39.81 26.77
N PHE A 14 27.44 -38.79 26.83
CA PHE A 14 28.67 -38.84 27.63
C PHE A 14 28.42 -38.05 28.92
N LEU A 15 28.20 -38.80 30.00
CA LEU A 15 28.30 -38.31 31.37
C LEU A 15 29.77 -38.36 31.77
N LEU A 16 30.33 -37.22 32.17
CA LEU A 16 31.50 -37.19 33.05
C LEU A 16 31.16 -36.36 34.27
N ALA A 17 31.48 -36.95 35.41
CA ALA A 17 31.14 -36.53 36.76
C ALA A 17 32.13 -35.49 37.31
N CYS A 18 31.64 -34.81 38.36
CA CYS A 18 32.20 -33.78 39.22
C CYS A 18 33.67 -33.94 39.63
N ASN A 19 34.39 -32.82 39.84
CA ASN A 19 34.63 -32.30 41.20
C ASN A 19 35.25 -30.88 41.23
N GLU A 20 34.97 -30.20 42.35
CA GLU A 20 35.76 -29.17 43.04
C GLU A 20 35.41 -27.68 42.85
N ASN A 21 34.95 -27.11 43.97
CA ASN A 21 34.55 -25.73 44.21
C ASN A 21 35.73 -24.75 44.08
N GLN A 22 35.58 -23.73 43.23
CA GLN A 22 36.06 -22.37 43.54
C GLN A 22 35.04 -21.33 43.05
N ASN A 23 34.59 -20.52 44.01
CA ASN A 23 33.83 -19.30 43.80
C ASN A 23 34.70 -18.30 43.03
N GLU A 24 34.38 -18.09 41.76
CA GLU A 24 34.73 -16.85 41.05
C GLU A 24 33.49 -16.37 40.31
N THR A 25 32.92 -15.28 40.82
CA THR A 25 31.89 -14.49 40.15
C THR A 25 32.47 -13.93 38.86
N LYS A 26 32.37 -14.69 37.77
CA LYS A 26 32.50 -14.16 36.42
C LYS A 26 31.18 -13.52 36.06
N THR A 27 31.14 -12.19 36.18
CA THR A 27 30.18 -11.34 35.48
C THR A 27 30.25 -11.70 34.00
N SER A 28 29.31 -12.53 33.55
CA SER A 28 28.99 -12.68 32.14
C SER A 28 28.44 -11.33 31.69
N GLU A 29 29.25 -10.58 30.96
CA GLU A 29 28.74 -9.54 30.08
C GLU A 29 27.81 -10.22 29.06
N GLU A 30 26.53 -10.32 29.41
CA GLU A 30 25.48 -10.50 28.42
C GLU A 30 25.53 -9.28 27.51
N SER A 31 26.25 -9.42 26.41
CA SER A 31 26.08 -8.56 25.25
C SER A 31 24.59 -8.60 24.92
N PRO A 32 23.88 -7.46 24.86
CA PRO A 32 22.48 -7.46 24.52
C PRO A 32 22.36 -8.09 23.14
N VAL A 33 21.51 -9.11 23.01
CA VAL A 33 21.04 -9.59 21.71
C VAL A 33 20.39 -8.39 21.04
N VAL A 34 21.13 -7.72 20.17
CA VAL A 34 20.61 -6.70 19.28
C VAL A 34 19.65 -7.45 18.36
N GLN A 35 18.36 -7.41 18.69
CA GLN A 35 17.34 -7.80 17.73
C GLN A 35 17.56 -6.91 16.51
N GLU A 36 18.03 -7.51 15.41
CA GLU A 36 18.11 -6.84 14.12
C GLU A 36 16.73 -6.27 13.83
N LYS A 37 16.61 -4.94 13.85
CA LYS A 37 15.40 -4.25 13.45
C LYS A 37 15.26 -4.44 11.95
N THR A 38 14.51 -5.45 11.54
CA THR A 38 14.19 -5.66 10.13
C THR A 38 13.29 -4.51 9.69
N GLU A 39 13.86 -3.55 8.97
CA GLU A 39 13.09 -2.50 8.30
C GLU A 39 12.26 -3.14 7.18
N CYS A 40 10.96 -2.85 7.16
CA CYS A 40 10.02 -3.45 6.24
C CYS A 40 9.31 -2.39 5.40
N PRO A 41 9.34 -2.50 4.05
CA PRO A 41 8.49 -1.71 3.18
C PRO A 41 7.02 -1.84 3.58
N SER A 42 6.33 -0.71 3.60
CA SER A 42 4.96 -0.60 4.07
C SER A 42 4.22 0.45 3.23
N VAL A 43 2.89 0.39 3.24
CA VAL A 43 2.04 1.28 2.43
C VAL A 43 1.04 1.99 3.32
N CYS A 44 0.92 3.31 3.13
CA CYS A 44 -0.20 4.06 3.70
C CYS A 44 -1.48 3.80 2.88
N ILE A 45 -2.51 3.28 3.54
CA ILE A 45 -3.80 2.95 2.90
C ILE A 45 -4.90 3.96 3.23
N TRP A 46 -4.55 5.13 3.76
CA TRP A 46 -5.49 6.23 4.04
C TRP A 46 -5.03 7.49 3.32
N ASP A 47 -5.98 8.26 2.79
CA ASP A 47 -5.66 9.63 2.41
C ASP A 47 -5.52 10.47 3.69
N LYS A 48 -4.43 11.22 3.81
CA LYS A 48 -4.06 11.97 5.02
C LYS A 48 -3.81 11.08 6.25
N GLY A 49 -3.18 9.92 6.05
CA GLY A 49 -2.77 9.02 7.14
C GLY A 49 -1.87 9.76 8.14
N THR A 50 -2.22 9.79 9.42
CA THR A 50 -1.52 10.66 10.39
C THR A 50 -0.21 10.06 10.89
N LEU A 51 0.84 10.87 10.93
CA LEU A 51 2.09 10.59 11.63
C LEU A 51 2.18 11.46 12.90
N ARG A 52 2.54 10.87 14.03
CA ARG A 52 2.58 11.54 15.35
C ARG A 52 3.90 11.34 16.07
N ALA A 53 4.23 12.24 16.99
CA ALA A 53 5.46 12.15 17.79
C ALA A 53 5.43 10.98 18.79
N GLU A 54 4.24 10.63 19.30
CA GLU A 54 4.04 9.55 20.25
C GLU A 54 3.03 8.51 19.74
N PRO A 55 3.13 7.23 20.16
CA PRO A 55 2.21 6.16 19.78
C PRO A 55 0.88 6.22 20.51
N LYS A 56 0.16 7.34 20.37
CA LYS A 56 -1.16 7.57 20.98
C LYS A 56 -1.99 8.53 20.13
N SER A 57 -3.31 8.44 20.20
CA SER A 57 -4.19 9.26 19.36
C SER A 57 -4.14 10.75 19.69
N SER A 58 -3.82 11.09 20.94
CA SER A 58 -3.58 12.45 21.44
C SER A 58 -2.15 12.96 21.21
N GLY A 59 -1.27 12.16 20.61
CA GLY A 59 0.13 12.53 20.38
C GLY A 59 0.25 13.71 19.42
N LYS A 60 1.33 14.49 19.55
CA LYS A 60 1.55 15.67 18.70
C LYS A 60 1.55 15.25 17.23
N TRP A 61 0.71 15.89 16.41
CA TRP A 61 0.71 15.68 14.97
C TRP A 61 2.02 16.20 14.35
N LEU A 62 2.64 15.39 13.49
CA LEU A 62 3.88 15.75 12.79
C LEU A 62 3.62 16.01 11.31
N SER A 63 2.97 15.08 10.64
CA SER A 63 2.74 15.11 9.19
C SER A 63 1.55 14.21 8.81
N SER A 64 1.16 14.26 7.55
CA SER A 64 0.18 13.38 6.93
C SER A 64 0.76 12.69 5.70
N MET A 65 0.51 11.38 5.59
CA MET A 65 0.87 10.54 4.45
C MET A 65 -0.26 10.52 3.43
N ALA A 66 0.08 10.38 2.15
CA ALA A 66 -0.87 10.17 1.06
C ALA A 66 -1.29 8.70 0.94
N LEU A 67 -2.47 8.46 0.37
CA LEU A 67 -2.89 7.12 -0.02
C LEU A 67 -1.92 6.54 -1.06
N GLY A 68 -1.42 5.33 -0.82
CA GLY A 68 -0.41 4.67 -1.67
C GLY A 68 1.02 5.08 -1.39
N GLU A 69 1.26 5.97 -0.42
CA GLU A 69 2.61 6.40 -0.09
C GLU A 69 3.42 5.23 0.48
N LYS A 70 4.62 5.03 -0.09
CA LYS A 70 5.61 4.05 0.37
C LYS A 70 6.30 4.61 1.60
N VAL A 71 6.27 3.84 2.69
CA VAL A 71 6.90 4.17 3.97
C VAL A 71 7.67 2.96 4.49
N ILE A 72 8.59 3.18 5.42
CA ILE A 72 9.36 2.09 6.04
C ILE A 72 8.88 1.91 7.48
N TRP A 73 8.41 0.71 7.81
CA TRP A 73 8.23 0.33 9.21
C TRP A 73 9.58 -0.09 9.79
N THR A 74 9.98 0.53 10.89
CA THR A 74 11.30 0.34 11.53
C THR A 74 11.39 -0.92 12.40
N GLY A 75 10.42 -1.84 12.30
CA GLY A 75 10.27 -3.00 13.17
C GLY A 75 9.85 -2.68 14.62
N THR A 76 9.71 -1.40 14.97
CA THR A 76 9.30 -0.96 16.31
C THR A 76 7.79 -0.75 16.37
N GLU A 77 7.13 -1.35 17.36
CA GLU A 77 5.69 -1.19 17.62
C GLU A 77 5.42 -0.81 19.08
N SER A 78 4.26 -0.21 19.33
CA SER A 78 3.77 0.16 20.67
C SER A 78 2.26 0.04 20.73
N ILE A 79 1.72 -0.29 21.91
CA ILE A 79 0.28 -0.41 22.14
C ILE A 79 -0.16 0.72 23.07
N ASP A 80 -1.15 1.49 22.64
CA ASP A 80 -1.84 2.45 23.50
C ASP A 80 -2.97 1.75 24.25
N SER A 81 -2.71 1.37 25.50
CA SER A 81 -3.71 0.71 26.36
C SER A 81 -4.88 1.63 26.74
N THR A 82 -4.75 2.95 26.56
CA THR A 82 -5.81 3.91 26.85
C THR A 82 -6.81 4.08 25.70
N ASP A 83 -6.47 3.59 24.50
CA ASP A 83 -7.29 3.67 23.28
C ASP A 83 -7.53 2.28 22.70
N LYS A 84 -8.32 1.47 23.42
CA LYS A 84 -8.74 0.11 22.99
C LYS A 84 -7.56 -0.80 22.58
N ASN A 85 -6.41 -0.67 23.24
CA ASN A 85 -5.18 -1.39 22.91
C ASN A 85 -4.75 -1.19 21.44
N ARG A 86 -4.97 0.00 20.89
CA ARG A 86 -4.59 0.32 19.50
C ARG A 86 -3.09 0.18 19.32
N LYS A 87 -2.68 -0.58 18.30
CA LYS A 87 -1.28 -0.72 17.92
C LYS A 87 -0.82 0.45 17.05
N TYR A 88 0.42 0.87 17.28
CA TYR A 88 1.14 1.88 16.51
C TYR A 88 2.45 1.31 15.99
N TYR A 89 2.79 1.69 14.76
CA TYR A 89 4.06 1.38 14.11
C TYR A 89 4.92 2.64 14.07
N LYS A 90 6.20 2.50 14.41
CA LYS A 90 7.17 3.57 14.19
C LYS A 90 7.66 3.51 12.74
N LEU A 91 7.39 4.57 12.00
CA LEU A 91 7.66 4.69 10.57
C LEU A 91 8.77 5.69 10.29
N LYS A 92 9.39 5.52 9.13
CA LYS A 92 10.27 6.48 8.45
C LYS A 92 9.69 6.80 7.08
N LEU A 93 9.56 8.10 6.78
CA LEU A 93 9.08 8.60 5.47
C LEU A 93 10.25 8.84 4.50
N SER A 94 9.93 9.12 3.24
CA SER A 94 10.91 9.34 2.17
C SER A 94 11.77 10.58 2.37
N ASP A 95 11.27 11.60 3.07
CA ASP A 95 12.00 12.80 3.46
C ASP A 95 12.93 12.59 4.69
N GLY A 96 12.94 11.38 5.24
CA GLY A 96 13.73 11.00 6.41
C GLY A 96 13.05 11.32 7.76
N SER A 97 11.85 11.92 7.76
CA SER A 97 11.10 12.12 8.99
C SER A 97 10.66 10.79 9.61
N GLU A 98 10.62 10.73 10.94
CA GLU A 98 10.18 9.57 11.70
C GLU A 98 9.02 9.92 12.64
N GLY A 99 8.14 8.96 12.86
CA GLY A 99 7.05 9.11 13.83
C GLY A 99 6.21 7.85 13.94
N TRP A 100 5.06 7.97 14.59
CA TRP A 100 4.16 6.87 14.89
C TRP A 100 2.86 7.00 14.12
N ALA A 101 2.44 5.91 13.49
CA ALA A 101 1.15 5.80 12.82
C ALA A 101 0.37 4.61 13.37
N SER A 102 -0.95 4.73 13.42
CA SER A 102 -1.83 3.64 13.83
C SER A 102 -1.77 2.47 12.84
N GLU A 103 -1.92 1.23 13.32
CA GLU A 103 -2.05 0.04 12.47
C GLU A 103 -3.22 0.11 11.47
N TYR A 104 -4.19 0.98 11.70
CA TYR A 104 -5.32 1.17 10.79
C TYR A 104 -4.90 1.85 9.49
N VAL A 105 -3.88 2.71 9.52
CA VAL A 105 -3.47 3.50 8.35
C VAL A 105 -2.37 2.83 7.52
N ILE A 106 -1.74 1.78 8.04
CA ILE A 106 -0.58 1.12 7.43
C ILE A 106 -0.86 -0.36 7.15
N VAL A 107 -0.38 -0.82 6.01
CA VAL A 107 -0.16 -2.24 5.73
C VAL A 107 1.35 -2.47 5.69
N THR A 108 1.86 -3.32 6.56
CA THR A 108 3.30 -3.66 6.65
C THR A 108 3.65 -4.79 5.69
N ASN A 109 4.95 -4.90 5.35
CA ASN A 109 5.46 -5.87 4.38
C ASN A 109 4.72 -5.81 3.05
N ALA A 110 4.52 -4.60 2.54
CA ALA A 110 3.72 -4.38 1.34
C ALA A 110 4.36 -3.37 0.40
N GLN A 111 3.99 -3.47 -0.89
CA GLN A 111 4.33 -2.51 -1.93
C GLN A 111 3.07 -1.85 -2.48
N PRO A 112 3.11 -0.56 -2.83
CA PRO A 112 1.96 0.10 -3.42
C PRO A 112 1.78 -0.37 -4.88
N ALA A 113 0.54 -0.49 -5.30
CA ALA A 113 0.16 -0.73 -6.68
C ALA A 113 -1.17 0.00 -6.97
N VAL A 114 -1.52 0.04 -8.25
CA VAL A 114 -2.79 0.59 -8.72
C VAL A 114 -3.46 -0.38 -9.67
N VAL A 115 -4.77 -0.47 -9.59
CA VAL A 115 -5.60 -1.27 -10.49
C VAL A 115 -5.75 -0.56 -11.83
N ILE A 116 -5.26 -1.17 -12.90
CA ILE A 116 -5.31 -0.64 -14.28
C ILE A 116 -6.52 -1.16 -15.06
N ASN A 117 -7.12 -2.26 -14.61
CA ASN A 117 -8.37 -2.80 -15.15
C ASN A 117 -9.22 -3.31 -14.01
N LYS A 118 -10.54 -3.07 -14.08
CA LYS A 118 -11.51 -3.61 -13.13
C LYS A 118 -11.29 -5.11 -12.91
N THR A 119 -11.28 -5.55 -11.65
CA THR A 119 -10.98 -6.95 -11.31
C THR A 119 -11.76 -7.44 -10.10
N SER A 120 -12.25 -8.68 -10.16
CA SER A 120 -12.95 -9.32 -9.04
C SER A 120 -11.98 -9.74 -7.95
N VAL A 121 -12.47 -9.73 -6.70
CA VAL A 121 -11.74 -10.21 -5.53
C VAL A 121 -12.08 -11.67 -5.25
N TYR A 122 -11.08 -12.45 -4.89
CA TYR A 122 -11.18 -13.87 -4.61
C TYR A 122 -10.75 -14.17 -3.18
N ASN A 123 -11.39 -15.14 -2.52
CA ASN A 123 -11.03 -15.54 -1.17
C ASN A 123 -9.69 -16.28 -1.10
N ARG A 124 -9.28 -16.93 -2.19
CA ARG A 124 -8.01 -17.67 -2.37
C ARG A 124 -7.44 -17.37 -3.75
N PRO A 125 -6.17 -17.70 -4.03
CA PRO A 125 -5.59 -17.61 -5.38
C PRO A 125 -6.15 -18.71 -6.31
N ASP A 126 -7.47 -18.73 -6.48
CA ASP A 126 -8.24 -19.73 -7.21
C ASP A 126 -9.50 -19.09 -7.80
N LEU A 127 -9.71 -19.27 -9.10
CA LEU A 127 -10.82 -18.70 -9.88
C LEU A 127 -12.20 -19.15 -9.36
N LEU A 128 -12.31 -20.29 -8.67
CA LEU A 128 -13.55 -20.79 -8.10
C LEU A 128 -13.96 -20.08 -6.80
N THR A 129 -13.12 -19.18 -6.29
CA THR A 129 -13.34 -18.51 -4.99
C THR A 129 -13.71 -17.03 -5.11
N VAL A 130 -14.22 -16.63 -6.28
CA VAL A 130 -14.68 -15.28 -6.58
C VAL A 130 -15.72 -14.79 -5.56
N THR A 131 -15.69 -13.50 -5.27
CA THR A 131 -16.61 -12.80 -4.37
C THR A 131 -17.39 -11.73 -5.12
N ASP A 132 -18.40 -11.13 -4.48
CA ASP A 132 -19.14 -9.99 -5.02
C ASP A 132 -18.38 -8.65 -4.89
N THR A 133 -17.15 -8.68 -4.38
CA THR A 133 -16.30 -7.49 -4.25
C THR A 133 -15.39 -7.36 -5.46
N GLU A 134 -15.23 -6.13 -5.95
CA GLU A 134 -14.37 -5.82 -7.08
C GLU A 134 -13.51 -4.61 -6.75
N PHE A 135 -12.29 -4.56 -7.29
CA PHE A 135 -11.54 -3.32 -7.39
C PHE A 135 -11.83 -2.65 -8.73
N GLU A 136 -12.01 -1.33 -8.69
CA GLU A 136 -12.23 -0.50 -9.87
C GLU A 136 -10.90 0.03 -10.39
N GLU A 137 -10.89 0.50 -11.63
CA GLU A 137 -9.73 1.21 -12.19
C GLU A 137 -9.34 2.40 -11.30
N MET A 138 -8.04 2.65 -11.17
CA MET A 138 -7.43 3.66 -10.30
C MET A 138 -7.54 3.38 -8.80
N ASP A 139 -8.15 2.27 -8.36
CA ASP A 139 -8.07 1.87 -6.96
C ASP A 139 -6.60 1.61 -6.58
N ILE A 140 -6.11 2.37 -5.60
CA ILE A 140 -4.78 2.18 -5.03
C ILE A 140 -4.84 1.10 -3.96
N ILE A 141 -3.90 0.16 -4.04
CA ILE A 141 -3.84 -1.03 -3.19
C ILE A 141 -2.43 -1.20 -2.59
N ALA A 142 -2.37 -1.92 -1.48
CA ALA A 142 -1.15 -2.49 -0.93
C ALA A 142 -1.07 -3.97 -1.33
N VAL A 143 0.00 -4.36 -2.02
CA VAL A 143 0.32 -5.75 -2.36
C VAL A 143 1.11 -6.36 -1.21
N VAL A 144 0.52 -7.35 -0.54
CA VAL A 144 1.10 -7.99 0.66
C VAL A 144 1.90 -9.24 0.29
N SER A 145 1.42 -9.99 -0.69
CA SER A 145 2.07 -11.21 -1.16
C SER A 145 1.72 -11.48 -2.63
N SER A 146 2.50 -12.34 -3.27
CA SER A 146 2.29 -12.76 -4.66
C SER A 146 2.51 -14.26 -4.79
N GLU A 147 1.63 -14.95 -5.52
CA GLU A 147 1.72 -16.37 -5.83
C GLU A 147 1.29 -16.60 -7.28
N ASP A 148 2.21 -17.04 -8.14
CA ASP A 148 2.00 -17.16 -9.58
C ASP A 148 1.40 -15.89 -10.20
N ASN A 149 0.16 -15.97 -10.73
CA ASN A 149 -0.58 -14.86 -11.33
C ASN A 149 -1.51 -14.15 -10.35
N TRP A 150 -1.35 -14.38 -9.04
CA TRP A 150 -2.19 -13.83 -7.99
C TRP A 150 -1.40 -12.91 -7.07
N ILE A 151 -2.10 -11.90 -6.56
CA ILE A 151 -1.59 -11.03 -5.50
C ILE A 151 -2.62 -10.90 -4.39
N GLU A 152 -2.16 -10.92 -3.13
CA GLU A 152 -3.00 -10.54 -1.99
C GLU A 152 -3.00 -9.01 -1.88
N ALA A 153 -4.16 -8.41 -2.10
CA ALA A 153 -4.35 -6.97 -2.13
C ALA A 153 -5.14 -6.48 -0.90
N VAL A 154 -4.74 -5.34 -0.37
CA VAL A 154 -5.49 -4.57 0.63
C VAL A 154 -5.76 -3.17 0.08
N GLY A 155 -7.03 -2.83 -0.06
CA GLY A 155 -7.47 -1.53 -0.56
C GLY A 155 -7.47 -0.42 0.50
N LYS A 156 -7.82 0.78 0.04
CA LYS A 156 -8.05 1.96 0.88
C LYS A 156 -8.88 1.63 2.13
N GLU A 157 -8.38 2.07 3.28
CA GLU A 157 -9.03 1.92 4.60
C GLU A 157 -9.40 0.47 4.95
N LYS A 158 -8.75 -0.53 4.33
CA LYS A 158 -9.07 -1.96 4.46
C LYS A 158 -10.52 -2.30 4.04
N ARG A 159 -11.16 -1.46 3.22
CA ARG A 159 -12.54 -1.68 2.74
C ARG A 159 -12.68 -2.89 1.83
N LYS A 160 -11.63 -3.19 1.06
CA LYS A 160 -11.53 -4.35 0.16
C LYS A 160 -10.26 -5.10 0.52
N LYS A 161 -10.34 -6.43 0.61
CA LYS A 161 -9.19 -7.31 0.84
C LYS A 161 -9.42 -8.66 0.19
N GLY A 162 -8.40 -9.21 -0.46
CA GLY A 162 -8.41 -10.57 -0.97
C GLY A 162 -7.41 -10.74 -2.11
N TRP A 163 -7.54 -11.84 -2.83
CA TRP A 163 -6.69 -12.17 -3.97
C TRP A 163 -7.24 -11.55 -5.25
N ILE A 164 -6.39 -10.96 -6.07
CA ILE A 164 -6.73 -10.47 -7.42
C ILE A 164 -5.69 -10.93 -8.44
N GLN A 165 -6.04 -10.86 -9.72
CA GLN A 165 -5.13 -11.19 -10.81
C GLN A 165 -4.01 -10.16 -10.91
N ALA A 166 -2.75 -10.61 -10.94
CA ALA A 166 -1.57 -9.77 -11.05
C ALA A 166 -1.56 -8.93 -12.34
N SER A 167 -2.17 -9.43 -13.42
CA SER A 167 -2.30 -8.70 -14.68
C SER A 167 -3.24 -7.49 -14.62
N ALA A 168 -4.02 -7.33 -13.55
CA ALA A 168 -4.95 -6.22 -13.38
C ALA A 168 -4.31 -4.99 -12.74
N ILE A 169 -3.02 -5.03 -12.39
CA ILE A 169 -2.36 -3.96 -11.65
C ILE A 169 -1.10 -3.43 -12.35
N SER A 170 -0.73 -2.20 -12.01
CA SER A 170 0.58 -1.62 -12.24
C SER A 170 1.26 -1.29 -10.92
N THR A 171 2.57 -1.52 -10.86
CA THR A 171 3.45 -1.12 -9.75
C THR A 171 4.32 0.08 -10.10
N ASN A 172 4.08 0.70 -11.26
CA ASN A 172 4.81 1.89 -11.69
C ASN A 172 4.41 3.10 -10.83
N ASP A 173 5.40 3.80 -10.26
CA ASP A 173 5.18 4.97 -9.41
C ASP A 173 4.42 6.09 -10.13
N ILE A 174 4.60 6.24 -11.46
CA ILE A 174 3.89 7.24 -12.29
C ILE A 174 2.40 6.89 -12.38
N ASP A 175 2.05 5.61 -12.60
CA ASP A 175 0.66 5.16 -12.65
C ASP A 175 -0.04 5.38 -11.31
N ILE A 176 0.62 5.05 -10.21
CA ILE A 176 0.10 5.22 -8.85
C ILE A 176 -0.14 6.72 -8.57
N ALA A 177 0.81 7.58 -8.92
CA ALA A 177 0.68 9.02 -8.74
C ALA A 177 -0.46 9.60 -9.58
N VAL A 178 -0.57 9.23 -10.86
CA VAL A 178 -1.65 9.70 -11.73
C VAL A 178 -3.01 9.24 -11.23
N ALA A 179 -3.15 7.98 -10.82
CA ALA A 179 -4.41 7.48 -10.25
C ALA A 179 -4.81 8.19 -8.96
N LEU A 180 -3.86 8.49 -8.07
CA LEU A 180 -4.15 9.26 -6.86
C LEU A 180 -4.69 10.66 -7.20
N LEU A 181 -4.07 11.35 -8.16
CA LEU A 181 -4.47 12.69 -8.55
C LEU A 181 -5.78 12.68 -9.33
N ALA A 182 -5.94 11.73 -10.25
CA ALA A 182 -7.15 11.53 -11.05
C ALA A 182 -8.35 11.20 -10.17
N SER A 183 -8.22 10.27 -9.22
CA SER A 183 -9.30 9.94 -8.29
C SER A 183 -9.73 11.15 -7.46
N LYS A 184 -8.78 11.98 -7.00
CA LYS A 184 -9.09 13.26 -6.34
C LYS A 184 -9.79 14.25 -7.27
N ALA A 185 -9.33 14.38 -8.51
CA ALA A 185 -9.95 15.25 -9.50
C ALA A 185 -11.39 14.85 -9.82
N LEU A 186 -11.65 13.56 -10.01
CA LEU A 186 -12.97 13.03 -10.39
C LEU A 186 -14.01 13.16 -9.27
N LEU A 187 -13.57 13.24 -8.02
CA LEU A 187 -14.41 13.46 -6.84
C LEU A 187 -14.83 14.92 -6.64
N GLU A 188 -14.27 15.88 -7.39
CA GLU A 188 -14.67 17.28 -7.27
C GLU A 188 -16.16 17.47 -7.57
N SER A 189 -16.83 18.37 -6.87
CA SER A 189 -18.26 18.58 -7.09
C SER A 189 -18.54 19.39 -8.36
N LYS A 190 -17.66 20.34 -8.70
CA LYS A 190 -17.84 21.24 -9.84
C LYS A 190 -17.12 20.69 -11.07
N THR A 191 -17.81 20.66 -12.20
CA THR A 191 -17.24 20.23 -13.49
C THR A 191 -16.02 21.05 -13.89
N ALA A 192 -16.03 22.36 -13.67
CA ALA A 192 -14.88 23.23 -13.95
C ALA A 192 -13.62 22.79 -13.17
N ASP A 193 -13.77 22.51 -11.87
CA ASP A 193 -12.67 22.06 -11.01
C ASP A 193 -12.16 20.66 -11.43
N LYS A 194 -13.06 19.76 -11.88
CA LYS A 194 -12.67 18.47 -12.48
C LYS A 194 -11.79 18.68 -13.70
N ILE A 195 -12.26 19.50 -14.65
CA ILE A 195 -11.58 19.82 -15.91
C ILE A 195 -10.20 20.40 -15.62
N GLU A 196 -10.11 21.42 -14.78
CA GLU A 196 -8.85 22.07 -14.42
C GLU A 196 -7.84 21.06 -13.84
N LYS A 197 -8.28 20.23 -12.89
CA LYS A 197 -7.39 19.23 -12.27
C LYS A 197 -6.95 18.15 -13.25
N ILE A 198 -7.83 17.67 -14.13
CA ILE A 198 -7.46 16.72 -15.18
C ILE A 198 -6.46 17.34 -16.15
N GLN A 199 -6.69 18.59 -16.59
CA GLN A 199 -5.75 19.32 -17.45
C GLN A 199 -4.38 19.50 -16.77
N ASN A 200 -4.34 19.83 -15.48
CA ASN A 200 -3.09 19.93 -14.72
C ASN A 200 -2.32 18.60 -14.69
N ILE A 201 -3.01 17.46 -14.59
CA ILE A 201 -2.38 16.13 -14.69
C ILE A 201 -1.84 15.92 -16.11
N LEU A 202 -2.64 16.16 -17.15
CA LEU A 202 -2.26 15.93 -18.55
C LEU A 202 -1.10 16.82 -19.03
N ASN A 203 -1.00 18.05 -18.51
CA ASN A 203 0.06 18.99 -18.86
C ASN A 203 1.38 18.72 -18.09
N ASN A 204 1.36 17.84 -17.09
CA ASN A 204 2.56 17.51 -16.33
C ASN A 204 3.37 16.42 -17.04
N THR A 205 4.47 16.83 -17.66
CA THR A 205 5.38 15.91 -18.39
C THR A 205 5.98 14.79 -17.54
N ALA A 206 6.03 14.92 -16.21
CA ALA A 206 6.46 13.85 -15.32
C ALA A 206 5.51 12.65 -15.32
N PHE A 207 4.28 12.84 -15.80
CA PHE A 207 3.26 11.79 -15.91
C PHE A 207 3.19 11.16 -17.31
N ASN A 208 4.09 11.54 -18.21
CA ASN A 208 4.20 10.92 -19.53
C ASN A 208 4.47 9.41 -19.37
N GLY A 209 3.70 8.60 -20.08
CA GLY A 209 3.81 7.15 -20.05
C GLY A 209 2.94 6.45 -19.01
N SER A 210 2.15 7.18 -18.20
CA SER A 210 1.16 6.52 -17.35
C SER A 210 0.06 5.85 -18.19
N PHE A 211 -0.37 4.67 -17.75
CA PHE A 211 -1.48 3.89 -18.32
C PHE A 211 -2.77 4.72 -18.43
N PHE A 212 -2.99 5.64 -17.48
CA PHE A 212 -4.24 6.39 -17.35
C PHE A 212 -4.31 7.66 -18.21
N ILE A 213 -3.23 8.05 -18.91
CA ILE A 213 -3.20 9.35 -19.61
C ILE A 213 -4.25 9.42 -20.71
N ASP A 214 -4.41 8.37 -21.51
CA ASP A 214 -5.39 8.39 -22.60
C ASP A 214 -6.83 8.30 -22.09
N HIS A 215 -7.07 7.57 -20.99
CA HIS A 215 -8.36 7.54 -20.32
C HIS A 215 -8.75 8.92 -19.79
N LEU A 216 -7.79 9.68 -19.25
CA LEU A 216 -8.03 11.05 -18.79
C LEU A 216 -8.28 12.03 -19.94
N LYS A 217 -7.63 11.87 -21.10
CA LYS A 217 -7.93 12.67 -22.30
C LYS A 217 -9.36 12.42 -22.77
N LEU A 218 -9.77 11.16 -22.88
CA LEU A 218 -11.15 10.81 -23.25
C LEU A 218 -12.13 11.39 -22.23
N LYS A 219 -11.81 11.30 -20.94
CA LYS A 219 -12.67 11.86 -19.89
C LYS A 219 -12.79 13.38 -19.98
N LEU A 220 -11.72 14.07 -20.33
CA LEU A 220 -11.73 15.52 -20.53
C LEU A 220 -12.66 15.92 -21.69
N LEU A 221 -12.60 15.20 -22.80
CA LEU A 221 -13.48 15.42 -23.96
C LEU A 221 -14.95 15.24 -23.59
N GLU A 222 -15.29 14.18 -22.84
CA GLU A 222 -16.66 13.96 -22.35
C GLU A 222 -17.19 15.11 -21.46
N LEU A 223 -16.31 15.74 -20.68
CA LEU A 223 -16.66 16.85 -19.80
C LEU A 223 -16.77 18.19 -20.55
N GLN A 224 -16.29 18.25 -21.79
CA GLN A 224 -16.26 19.45 -22.64
C GLN A 224 -16.84 19.16 -24.05
N PRO A 225 -18.11 18.72 -24.15
CA PRO A 225 -18.69 18.27 -25.41
C PRO A 225 -18.74 19.37 -26.49
N ASP A 226 -18.77 20.64 -26.10
CA ASP A 226 -18.96 21.78 -27.00
C ASP A 226 -17.64 22.35 -27.58
N SER A 227 -16.49 21.70 -27.32
CA SER A 227 -15.18 22.21 -27.77
C SER A 227 -14.78 21.83 -29.20
N GLU A 228 -15.50 20.92 -29.87
CA GLU A 228 -15.27 20.57 -31.29
C GLU A 228 -16.57 20.19 -32.02
N PHE A 229 -17.52 21.12 -32.17
CA PHE A 229 -18.37 21.17 -33.38
C PHE A 229 -18.76 22.62 -33.62
N GLY A 230 -17.96 23.31 -34.43
CA GLY A 230 -18.36 24.57 -35.04
C GLY A 230 -19.60 24.32 -35.89
N VAL A 231 -20.77 24.72 -35.39
CA VAL A 231 -21.96 24.89 -36.23
C VAL A 231 -21.63 26.02 -37.19
N VAL A 232 -21.27 25.66 -38.41
CA VAL A 232 -21.32 26.59 -39.54
C VAL A 232 -22.80 26.86 -39.77
N GLU A 233 -23.29 27.97 -39.22
CA GLU A 233 -24.60 28.51 -39.57
C GLU A 233 -24.50 28.97 -41.03
N ASP A 234 -24.97 28.10 -41.93
CA ASP A 234 -25.05 28.38 -43.36
C ASP A 234 -26.08 29.50 -43.55
N THR A 235 -25.61 30.73 -43.69
CA THR A 235 -26.43 31.88 -44.05
C THR A 235 -26.90 31.71 -45.49
N MET A 236 -28.04 31.03 -45.68
CA MET A 236 -28.80 31.14 -46.91
C MET A 236 -29.82 32.27 -46.77
N SER A 237 -29.36 33.47 -47.12
CA SER A 237 -30.22 34.59 -47.50
C SER A 237 -30.98 34.19 -48.77
N ILE A 238 -32.31 34.08 -48.69
CA ILE A 238 -33.18 34.07 -49.86
C ILE A 238 -33.66 35.51 -50.05
N GLU A 239 -33.17 36.18 -51.10
CA GLU A 239 -33.80 37.35 -51.71
C GLU A 239 -34.99 36.92 -52.58
#